data_AF-A0A7V8QS64-F1
#
_entry.id   AF-A0A7V8QS64-F1
#
_cell.length_a   1.000
_cell.length_b   1.000
_cell.length_c   1.000
_cell.angle_alpha   90.00
_cell.angle_beta   90.00
_cell.angle_gamma   90.00
#
_symmetry.space_group_name_H-M   'P 1'
#
loop_
_entity.id
_entity.type
_entity.pdbx_description
1 polymer ?
#
loop_
_entity_poly.entity_id
_entity_poly.type
_entity_poly.pdbx_seq_one_letter_code
_entity_poly.pdbx_strand_id
1 'polypeptide(L)'
;MIDLISYININYYMKDKNLPDDNISKSLEELTKDVNEIIVKLENEKNLQNSIDSYQKLIKLNNIIEKKFKKKSHHISQITKEKIDKIVSKKNAK
;
A
#
# COMPACT_ATOMS: atom_id res chain seq x y z
N MET A 1 26.00 -17.28 7.73
CA MET A 1 26.17 -16.88 6.32
C MET A 1 24.76 -16.65 5.78
N ILE A 2 24.39 -15.41 5.46
CA ILE A 2 23.07 -15.13 4.86
C ILE A 2 23.14 -15.63 3.42
N ASP A 3 22.27 -16.56 3.03
CA ASP A 3 22.27 -17.07 1.67
C ASP A 3 21.90 -15.96 0.66
N LEU A 4 22.36 -16.10 -0.58
CA LEU A 4 22.20 -15.09 -1.62
C LEU A 4 20.71 -14.78 -1.88
N ILE A 5 19.83 -15.77 -1.69
CA ILE A 5 18.39 -15.65 -1.88
C ILE A 5 17.78 -14.76 -0.78
N SER A 6 18.19 -14.96 0.47
CA SER A 6 17.80 -14.17 1.63
C SER A 6 18.36 -12.75 1.54
N TYR A 7 19.59 -12.58 1.05
CA TYR A 7 20.18 -11.27 0.78
C TYR A 7 19.43 -10.49 -0.32
N ILE A 8 19.02 -11.18 -1.40
CA ILE A 8 18.19 -10.60 -2.46
C ILE A 8 16.82 -10.21 -1.90
N ASN A 9 16.15 -11.11 -1.16
CA ASN A 9 14.85 -10.84 -0.56
C ASN A 9 14.90 -9.65 0.40
N ILE A 10 15.91 -9.56 1.26
CA ILE A 10 16.08 -8.45 2.21
C ILE A 10 16.39 -7.14 1.47
N ASN A 11 17.30 -7.13 0.49
CA ASN A 11 17.63 -5.90 -0.24
C ASN A 11 16.47 -5.42 -1.12
N TYR A 12 15.69 -6.33 -1.68
CA TYR A 12 14.56 -6.02 -2.56
C TYR A 12 13.30 -5.60 -1.77
N TYR A 13 13.03 -6.19 -0.60
CA TYR A 13 11.87 -5.83 0.23
C TYR A 13 12.10 -4.71 1.26
N MET A 14 13.35 -4.46 1.70
CA MET A 14 13.61 -3.54 2.82
C MET A 14 14.22 -2.19 2.42
N LYS A 15 14.74 -2.00 1.20
CA LYS A 15 15.34 -0.72 0.79
C LYS A 15 14.33 0.36 0.39
N ASP A 16 13.12 0.00 -0.03
CA ASP A 16 12.06 0.95 -0.42
C ASP A 16 11.30 1.56 0.77
N LYS A 17 11.78 1.36 2.01
CA LYS A 17 11.13 1.93 3.20
C LYS A 17 11.23 3.46 3.29
N ASN A 18 12.10 4.10 2.51
CA ASN A 18 12.44 5.53 2.65
C ASN A 18 12.43 6.34 1.33
N LEU A 19 11.58 6.04 0.36
CA LEU A 19 11.38 6.95 -0.78
C LEU A 19 10.17 7.86 -0.53
N PRO A 20 10.31 9.19 -0.65
CA PRO A 20 9.16 10.08 -0.74
C PRO A 20 8.46 9.74 -2.05
N ASP A 21 7.30 9.11 -1.97
CA ASP A 21 6.62 8.65 -3.16
C ASP A 21 5.77 9.79 -3.72
N ASP A 22 6.12 10.29 -4.91
CA ASP A 22 5.32 11.27 -5.65
C ASP A 22 3.88 10.78 -5.89
N ASN A 23 3.64 9.46 -5.80
CA ASN A 23 2.31 8.84 -5.85
C ASN A 23 1.48 9.00 -4.55
N ILE A 24 2.00 9.64 -3.49
CA ILE A 24 1.18 10.03 -2.33
C ILE A 24 0.01 10.92 -2.77
N SER A 25 0.19 11.69 -3.84
CA SER A 25 -0.84 12.57 -4.42
C SER A 25 -2.02 11.82 -5.04
N LYS A 26 -1.79 10.65 -5.65
CA LYS A 26 -2.84 9.87 -6.33
C LYS A 26 -3.91 9.34 -5.37
N SER A 27 -5.15 9.34 -5.83
CA SER A 27 -6.28 8.67 -5.19
C SER A 27 -6.11 7.15 -5.17
N LEU A 28 -6.93 6.45 -4.36
CA LEU A 28 -6.91 4.98 -4.37
C LEU A 28 -7.41 4.45 -5.71
N GLU A 29 -8.40 5.11 -6.29
CA GLU A 29 -8.98 4.79 -7.58
C GLU A 29 -7.96 4.87 -8.72
N GLU A 30 -7.15 5.95 -8.76
CA GLU A 30 -6.07 6.08 -9.74
C GLU A 30 -4.99 5.01 -9.55
N LEU A 31 -4.61 4.71 -8.30
CA LEU A 31 -3.64 3.66 -8.00
C LEU A 31 -4.14 2.27 -8.39
N THR A 32 -5.42 1.97 -8.14
CA THR A 32 -6.04 0.72 -8.55
C THR A 32 -6.10 0.60 -10.07
N LYS A 33 -6.38 1.70 -10.78
CA LYS A 33 -6.33 1.73 -12.25
C LYS A 33 -4.93 1.42 -12.76
N ASP A 34 -3.91 2.08 -12.22
CA ASP A 34 -2.50 1.83 -12.58
C ASP A 34 -2.09 0.37 -12.33
N VAL A 35 -2.52 -0.21 -11.20
CA VAL A 35 -2.29 -1.63 -10.87
C VAL A 35 -2.94 -2.55 -11.90
N ASN A 36 -4.20 -2.31 -12.24
CA ASN A 36 -4.93 -3.12 -13.21
C ASN A 36 -4.26 -3.08 -14.59
N GLU A 37 -3.80 -1.91 -15.03
CA GLU A 37 -3.06 -1.78 -16.29
C GLU A 37 -1.74 -2.58 -16.29
N ILE A 38 -1.04 -2.61 -15.15
CA ILE A 38 0.20 -3.41 -15.02
C ILE A 38 -0.11 -4.91 -15.01
N ILE A 39 -1.16 -5.34 -14.32
CA ILE A 39 -1.59 -6.75 -14.31
C ILE A 39 -1.92 -7.22 -15.72
N VAL A 40 -2.72 -6.45 -16.47
CA VAL A 40 -3.04 -6.79 -17.87
C VAL A 40 -1.77 -6.91 -18.73
N LYS A 41 -0.78 -6.03 -18.55
CA LYS A 41 0.50 -6.14 -19.26
C LYS A 41 1.27 -7.40 -18.88
N LEU A 42 1.32 -7.72 -17.58
CA LEU A 42 2.00 -8.90 -17.06
C LEU A 42 1.36 -10.20 -17.54
N GLU A 43 0.02 -10.27 -17.58
CA GLU A 43 -0.72 -11.44 -18.07
C GLU A 43 -0.48 -11.74 -19.56
N ASN A 44 -0.15 -10.71 -20.35
CA ASN A 44 0.12 -10.84 -21.78
C ASN A 44 1.60 -10.99 -22.12
N GLU A 45 2.52 -10.78 -21.18
CA GLU A 45 3.97 -10.89 -21.40
C GLU A 45 4.45 -12.32 -21.13
N LYS A 46 5.05 -12.95 -22.15
CA LYS A 46 5.55 -14.33 -22.09
C LYS A 46 7.01 -14.39 -21.63
N ASN A 47 7.75 -13.30 -21.81
CA ASN A 47 9.15 -13.21 -21.41
C ASN A 47 9.26 -12.64 -19.99
N LEU A 48 9.69 -13.50 -19.06
CA LEU A 48 9.84 -13.13 -17.66
C LEU A 48 10.86 -11.99 -17.46
N GLN A 49 11.94 -11.97 -18.23
CA GLN A 49 12.97 -10.94 -18.12
C GLN A 49 12.41 -9.55 -18.45
N ASN A 50 11.53 -9.46 -19.45
CA ASN A 50 10.85 -8.21 -19.83
C ASN A 50 9.83 -7.75 -18.78
N SER A 51 9.37 -8.67 -17.92
CA SER A 51 8.34 -8.40 -16.92
C SER A 51 8.88 -7.84 -15.60
N ILE A 52 10.20 -7.92 -15.35
CA ILE A 52 10.80 -7.60 -14.05
C ILE A 52 10.44 -6.18 -13.57
N ASP A 53 10.53 -5.18 -14.45
CA ASP A 53 10.23 -3.79 -14.09
C ASP A 53 8.74 -3.59 -13.79
N SER A 54 7.87 -4.28 -14.52
CA SER A 54 6.43 -4.27 -14.29
C SER A 54 6.08 -4.89 -12.93
N TYR A 55 6.72 -6.00 -12.56
CA TYR A 55 6.57 -6.60 -11.22
C TYR A 55 7.08 -5.69 -10.11
N GLN A 56 8.25 -5.05 -10.29
CA GLN A 56 8.77 -4.06 -9.33
C GLN A 56 7.79 -2.93 -9.11
N LYS A 57 7.24 -2.38 -10.20
CA LYS A 57 6.25 -1.30 -10.15
C LYS A 57 4.96 -1.76 -9.45
N LEU A 58 4.49 -2.97 -9.74
CA LEU A 58 3.30 -3.56 -9.09
C LEU A 58 3.48 -3.65 -7.57
N ILE A 59 4.63 -4.15 -7.10
CA ILE A 59 4.93 -4.27 -5.67
C ILE A 59 4.94 -2.88 -5.01
N LYS A 60 5.58 -1.89 -5.63
CA LYS A 60 5.61 -0.51 -5.13
C LYS A 60 4.20 0.07 -5.00
N LEU A 61 3.38 -0.03 -6.05
CA LEU A 61 2.00 0.45 -6.02
C LEU A 61 1.15 -0.26 -4.95
N ASN A 62 1.31 -1.57 -4.81
CA ASN A 62 0.58 -2.33 -3.79
C ASN A 62 0.94 -1.86 -2.37
N ASN A 63 2.22 -1.61 -2.11
CA ASN A 63 2.67 -1.08 -0.81
C ASN A 63 2.09 0.33 -0.51
N ILE A 64 1.92 1.17 -1.54
CA ILE A 64 1.29 2.50 -1.38
C ILE A 64 -0.19 2.34 -1.04
N ILE A 65 -0.90 1.47 -1.75
CA ILE A 65 -2.33 1.17 -1.54
C ILE A 65 -2.53 0.66 -0.11
N GLU A 66 -1.73 -0.30 0.34
CA GLU A 66 -1.77 -0.83 1.71
C GLU A 66 -1.59 0.29 2.74
N LYS A 67 -0.58 1.15 2.58
CA LYS A 67 -0.33 2.29 3.47
C LYS A 67 -1.51 3.27 3.49
N LYS A 68 -2.11 3.58 2.34
CA LYS A 68 -3.30 4.46 2.25
C LYS A 68 -4.51 3.84 2.93
N PHE A 69 -4.75 2.54 2.73
CA PHE A 69 -5.85 1.82 3.37
C PHE A 69 -5.68 1.81 4.89
N LYS A 70 -4.49 1.47 5.39
CA LYS A 70 -4.18 1.48 6.83
C LYS A 70 -4.40 2.85 7.46
N LYS A 71 -3.95 3.94 6.82
CA LYS A 71 -4.17 5.32 7.29
C LYS A 71 -5.65 5.67 7.35
N LYS A 72 -6.43 5.38 6.30
CA LYS A 72 -7.88 5.63 6.28
C LYS A 72 -8.61 4.82 7.35
N SER A 73 -8.30 3.53 7.48
CA SER A 73 -8.89 2.66 8.50
C SER A 73 -8.62 3.17 9.91
N HIS A 74 -7.39 3.60 10.21
CA HIS A 74 -7.04 4.16 11.52
C HIS A 74 -7.82 5.45 11.80
N HIS A 75 -7.91 6.34 10.83
CA HIS A 75 -8.65 7.60 10.96
C HIS A 75 -10.15 7.36 11.22
N ILE A 76 -10.77 6.42 10.49
CA ILE A 76 -12.17 6.03 10.72
C ILE A 76 -12.36 5.47 12.13
N SER A 77 -11.45 4.60 12.58
CA SER A 77 -11.49 4.05 13.94
C SER A 77 -11.43 5.14 15.00
N GLN A 78 -10.55 6.14 14.82
CA GLN A 78 -10.42 7.26 15.75
C GLN A 78 -11.69 8.11 15.80
N ILE A 79 -12.21 8.53 14.64
CA ILE A 79 -13.47 9.30 14.57
C ILE A 79 -14.62 8.54 15.22
N THR A 80 -14.69 7.23 14.99
CA THR A 80 -15.76 6.38 15.54
C THR A 80 -15.67 6.35 17.05
N LYS A 81 -14.48 6.14 17.62
CA LYS A 81 -14.24 6.19 19.07
C LYS A 81 -14.65 7.55 19.64
N GLU A 82 -14.20 8.65 19.04
CA GLU A 82 -14.55 10.00 19.49
C GLU A 82 -16.06 10.26 19.47
N LYS A 83 -16.78 9.75 18.46
CA LYS A 83 -18.25 9.87 18.39
C LYS A 83 -18.93 9.06 19.51
N ILE A 84 -18.46 7.84 19.78
CA ILE A 84 -18.97 7.01 20.87
C ILE A 84 -18.74 7.69 22.22
N ASP A 85 -17.54 8.19 22.49
CA ASP A 85 -17.19 8.87 23.73
C ASP A 85 -18.05 10.12 23.97
N LYS A 86 -18.36 10.88 22.90
CA LYS A 86 -19.29 12.02 22.95
C LYS A 86 -20.73 11.62 23.28
N ILE A 87 -21.19 10.46 22.81
CA ILE A 87 -22.54 9.95 23.12
C ILE A 87 -22.61 9.49 24.58
N VAL A 88 -21.61 8.75 25.05
CA VAL A 88 -21.53 8.23 26.42
C VAL A 88 -21.46 9.37 27.43
N SER A 89 -20.60 10.37 27.20
CA SER A 89 -20.46 11.52 28.10
C SER A 89 -21.74 12.36 28.20
N LYS A 90 -22.47 12.57 27.09
CA LYS A 90 -23.78 13.25 27.10
C LYS A 90 -24.85 12.47 27.87
N LYS A 91 -24.81 11.13 27.84
CA LYS A 91 -25.76 10.28 28.58
C LYS A 91 -25.51 10.36 30.09
N ASN A 92 -24.25 10.44 30.51
CA ASN A 92 -23.86 10.47 31.91
C ASN A 92 -23.95 11.86 32.57
N ALA A 93 -24.24 12.91 31.79
CA ALA A 93 -24.43 14.28 32.29
C ALA A 93 -25.89 14.59 32.69
N LYS A 94 -26.80 13.60 32.61
CA LYS A 94 -28.17 13.62 33.12
C LYS A 94 -28.26 12.73 34.34
#